data_AF-A0A6V7K0X1-F1
#
_entry.id   AF-A0A6V7K0X1-F1
#
_cell.length_a   1.000
_cell.length_b   1.000
_cell.length_c   1.000
_cell.angle_alpha   90.00
_cell.angle_beta   90.00
_cell.angle_gamma   90.00
#
_symmetry.space_group_name_H-M   'P 1'
#
loop_
_entity.id
_entity.type
_entity.pdbx_description
1 polymer ?
#
loop_
_entity_poly.entity_id
_entity_poly.type
_entity_poly.pdbx_seq_one_letter_code
_entity_poly.pdbx_strand_id
1 'polypeptide(L)'
;VSGMATEAQILEALRRYPHRPIYVQKCLYNLFRLTPHFSEARVDVIKLVLPGMRAHPGEFRVQMAATACLYNLTKGELATRIHPNVLKQIVDLTLIAMESYPNHYQLQKNTLLTLCSDRILQDVAFDKY
;
A
#
# COMPACT_ATOMS: atom_id res chain seq x y z
N VAL A 1 -14.39 15.29 14.57
CA VAL A 1 -13.15 14.47 14.68
C VAL A 1 -13.45 13.12 14.06
N SER A 2 -12.76 12.72 12.98
CA SER A 2 -12.91 11.35 12.44
C SER A 2 -12.18 10.37 13.35
N GLY A 3 -12.89 9.34 13.85
CA GLY A 3 -12.30 8.27 14.65
C GLY A 3 -11.49 7.28 13.80
N MET A 4 -11.14 6.12 14.38
CA MET A 4 -10.53 4.99 13.67
C MET A 4 -11.19 3.65 14.05
N ALA A 5 -12.45 3.69 14.51
CA ALA A 5 -13.14 2.52 15.02
C ALA A 5 -13.73 1.66 13.89
N THR A 6 -14.09 2.28 12.77
CA THR A 6 -14.68 1.59 11.61
C THR A 6 -13.86 1.79 10.35
N GLU A 7 -14.00 0.90 9.37
CA GLU A 7 -13.38 1.04 8.05
C GLU A 7 -13.67 2.40 7.44
N ALA A 8 -14.94 2.82 7.40
CA ALA A 8 -15.34 4.11 6.84
C ALA A 8 -14.62 5.29 7.50
N GLN A 9 -14.43 5.27 8.82
CA GLN A 9 -13.70 6.30 9.53
C GLN A 9 -12.20 6.31 9.18
N ILE A 10 -11.59 5.12 9.04
CA ILE A 10 -10.18 4.97 8.65
C ILE A 10 -9.98 5.51 7.22
N LEU A 11 -10.84 5.14 6.28
CA LEU A 11 -10.76 5.60 4.90
C LEU A 11 -10.97 7.11 4.79
N GLU A 12 -11.93 7.67 5.53
CA GLU A 12 -12.16 9.12 5.56
C GLU A 12 -10.98 9.87 6.20
N ALA A 13 -10.36 9.30 7.23
CA ALA A 13 -9.18 9.89 7.85
C ALA A 13 -7.96 9.90 6.91
N LEU A 14 -7.72 8.80 6.17
CA LEU A 14 -6.68 8.75 5.14
C LEU A 14 -6.94 9.77 4.03
N ARG A 15 -8.20 9.94 3.64
CA ARG A 15 -8.60 10.93 2.62
C ARG A 15 -8.38 12.37 3.07
N ARG A 16 -8.72 12.71 4.32
CA ARG A 16 -8.68 14.09 4.83
C ARG A 16 -7.31 14.52 5.33
N TYR A 17 -6.51 13.58 5.84
CA TYR A 17 -5.26 13.90 6.54
C TYR A 17 -4.03 13.17 5.97
N PRO A 18 -3.80 13.15 4.64
CA PRO A 18 -2.69 12.41 4.04
C PRO A 18 -1.31 13.00 4.37
N HIS A 19 -1.25 14.24 4.87
CA HIS A 19 0.00 14.93 5.23
C HIS A 19 0.31 14.89 6.74
N ARG A 20 -0.47 14.16 7.54
CA ARG A 20 -0.24 14.05 8.98
C ARG A 20 0.35 12.67 9.30
N PRO A 21 1.69 12.52 9.43
CA PRO A 21 2.34 11.22 9.42
C PRO A 21 1.88 10.29 10.55
N ILE A 22 1.68 10.84 11.76
CA ILE A 22 1.17 10.08 12.92
C ILE A 22 -0.26 9.58 12.67
N TYR A 23 -1.11 10.37 12.02
CA TYR A 23 -2.48 9.97 11.71
C TYR A 23 -2.50 8.93 10.59
N VAL A 24 -1.74 9.16 9.52
CA VAL A 24 -1.59 8.21 8.41
C VAL A 24 -1.07 6.86 8.92
N GLN A 25 -0.01 6.87 9.74
CA GLN A 25 0.55 5.66 10.34
C GLN A 25 -0.49 4.87 11.15
N LYS A 26 -1.25 5.54 12.00
CA LYS A 26 -2.31 4.88 12.79
C LYS A 26 -3.44 4.35 11.91
N CYS A 27 -3.85 5.09 10.88
CA CYS A 27 -4.90 4.66 9.96
C CYS A 27 -4.46 3.43 9.17
N LEU A 28 -3.23 3.44 8.62
CA LEU A 28 -2.66 2.30 7.90
C LEU A 28 -2.49 1.08 8.79
N TYR A 29 -2.11 1.26 10.05
CA TYR A 29 -2.02 0.13 10.99
C TYR A 29 -3.38 -0.52 11.26
N ASN A 30 -4.43 0.29 11.44
CA ASN A 30 -5.79 -0.25 11.61
C ASN A 30 -6.31 -0.86 10.30
N LEU A 31 -6.03 -0.22 9.16
CA LEU A 31 -6.38 -0.74 7.85
C LEU A 31 -5.74 -2.09 7.57
N PHE A 32 -4.45 -2.25 7.92
CA PHE A 32 -3.73 -3.51 7.76
C PHE A 32 -4.47 -4.67 8.43
N ARG A 33 -5.08 -4.46 9.61
CA ARG A 33 -5.85 -5.51 10.31
C ARG A 33 -7.13 -5.92 9.55
N LEU A 34 -7.68 -5.03 8.73
CA LEU A 34 -8.87 -5.27 7.92
C LEU A 34 -8.53 -5.98 6.60
N THR A 35 -7.42 -5.59 5.97
CA THR A 35 -7.05 -6.07 4.62
C THR A 35 -7.06 -7.59 4.39
N PRO A 36 -6.68 -8.49 5.33
CA PRO A 36 -6.73 -9.93 5.12
C PRO A 36 -8.15 -10.50 4.94
N HIS A 37 -9.17 -9.76 5.38
CA HIS A 37 -10.57 -10.19 5.33
C HIS A 37 -11.28 -9.73 4.05
N PHE A 38 -10.60 -8.99 3.17
CA PHE A 38 -11.17 -8.57 1.89
C PHE A 38 -11.15 -9.71 0.88
N SER A 39 -12.33 -10.09 0.39
CA SER A 39 -12.52 -11.13 -0.63
C SER A 39 -12.47 -10.59 -2.07
N GLU A 40 -12.50 -9.27 -2.24
CA GLU A 40 -12.54 -8.58 -3.53
C GLU A 40 -11.44 -7.52 -3.64
N ALA A 41 -11.09 -7.16 -4.87
CA ALA A 41 -10.07 -6.15 -5.13
C ALA A 41 -10.57 -4.77 -4.70
N ARG A 42 -9.96 -4.23 -3.63
CA ARG A 42 -10.33 -2.93 -3.03
C ARG A 42 -9.49 -1.78 -3.59
N VAL A 43 -9.70 -1.47 -4.86
CA VAL A 43 -8.99 -0.37 -5.56
C VAL A 43 -9.25 0.99 -4.90
N ASP A 44 -10.44 1.16 -4.33
CA ASP A 44 -10.81 2.33 -3.52
C ASP A 44 -9.89 2.51 -2.32
N VAL A 45 -9.55 1.42 -1.63
CA VAL A 45 -8.62 1.43 -0.48
C VAL A 45 -7.19 1.68 -0.95
N ILE A 46 -6.76 1.03 -2.04
CA ILE A 46 -5.42 1.24 -2.62
C ILE A 46 -5.20 2.72 -2.94
N LYS A 47 -6.18 3.38 -3.56
CA LYS A 47 -6.13 4.81 -3.90
C LYS A 47 -5.98 5.74 -2.68
N LEU A 48 -6.29 5.26 -1.47
CA LEU A 48 -6.09 5.99 -0.22
C LEU A 48 -4.77 5.66 0.48
N VAL A 49 -4.20 4.48 0.22
CA VAL A 49 -2.86 4.09 0.75
C VAL A 49 -1.74 4.80 0.00
N LEU A 50 -1.80 4.86 -1.34
CA LEU A 50 -0.73 5.42 -2.17
C LEU A 50 -0.38 6.89 -1.84
N PRO A 51 -1.35 7.80 -1.63
CA PRO A 51 -1.03 9.18 -1.24
C PRO A 51 -0.32 9.28 0.11
N GLY A 52 -0.68 8.42 1.08
CA GLY A 52 -0.03 8.37 2.38
C GLY A 52 1.44 7.97 2.29
N MET A 53 1.77 7.00 1.41
CA MET A 53 3.16 6.65 1.11
C MET A 53 3.91 7.80 0.44
N ARG A 54 3.31 8.42 -0.59
CA ARG A 54 3.93 9.53 -1.33
C ARG A 54 4.22 10.74 -0.46
N ALA A 55 3.32 11.06 0.45
CA ALA A 55 3.49 12.21 1.34
C ALA A 55 4.58 12.01 2.39
N HIS A 56 4.94 10.76 2.68
CA HIS A 56 5.80 10.40 3.81
C HIS A 56 6.87 9.34 3.47
N PRO A 57 7.73 9.57 2.45
CA PRO A 57 8.76 8.60 2.07
C PRO A 57 9.78 8.36 3.19
N GLY A 58 10.11 9.40 3.98
CA GLY A 58 11.06 9.33 5.10
C GLY A 58 10.49 8.80 6.42
N GLU A 59 9.21 8.42 6.47
CA GLU A 59 8.57 7.90 7.68
C GLU A 59 8.45 6.38 7.66
N PHE A 60 9.41 5.70 8.30
CA PHE A 60 9.51 4.24 8.28
C PHE A 60 8.20 3.56 8.69
N ARG A 61 7.54 4.04 9.75
CA ARG A 61 6.30 3.44 10.25
C ARG A 61 5.15 3.59 9.27
N VAL A 62 5.14 4.65 8.46
CA VAL A 62 4.16 4.82 7.38
C VAL A 62 4.45 3.83 6.26
N GLN A 63 5.71 3.77 5.79
CA GLN A 63 6.09 2.85 4.70
C GLN A 63 5.88 1.39 5.07
N MET A 64 6.24 0.98 6.29
CA MET A 64 6.02 -0.38 6.78
C MET A 64 4.53 -0.76 6.78
N ALA A 65 3.67 0.10 7.33
CA ALA A 65 2.23 -0.18 7.40
C ALA A 65 1.59 -0.16 6.01
N ALA A 66 2.02 0.75 5.13
CA ALA A 66 1.49 0.86 3.79
C ALA A 66 1.88 -0.33 2.90
N THR A 67 3.16 -0.72 2.90
CA THR A 67 3.64 -1.90 2.14
C THR A 67 2.94 -3.19 2.62
N ALA A 68 2.69 -3.33 3.92
CA ALA A 68 1.91 -4.44 4.46
C ALA A 68 0.44 -4.44 3.99
N CYS A 69 -0.19 -3.26 3.91
CA CYS A 69 -1.54 -3.12 3.33
C CYS A 69 -1.54 -3.49 1.85
N LEU A 70 -0.57 -2.98 1.08
CA LEU A 70 -0.48 -3.22 -0.35
C LEU A 70 -0.27 -4.70 -0.67
N TYR A 71 0.63 -5.38 0.05
CA TYR A 71 0.82 -6.82 -0.09
C TYR A 71 -0.51 -7.59 0.07
N ASN A 72 -1.28 -7.30 1.12
CA ASN A 72 -2.57 -7.97 1.34
C ASN A 72 -3.59 -7.61 0.24
N LEU A 73 -3.63 -6.35 -0.19
CA LEU A 73 -4.56 -5.84 -1.20
C LEU A 73 -4.26 -6.35 -2.61
N THR A 74 -3.05 -6.86 -2.86
CA THR A 74 -2.62 -7.41 -4.16
C THR A 74 -2.29 -8.90 -4.08
N LYS A 75 -2.67 -9.60 -3.01
CA LYS A 75 -2.33 -11.02 -2.84
C LYS A 75 -3.18 -11.92 -3.75
N GLY A 76 -2.55 -12.87 -4.42
CA GLY A 76 -3.23 -13.89 -5.23
C GLY A 76 -4.10 -13.29 -6.35
N GLU A 77 -5.32 -13.80 -6.50
CA GLU A 77 -6.27 -13.36 -7.53
C GLU A 77 -6.81 -11.93 -7.33
N LEU A 78 -6.51 -11.26 -6.22
CA LEU A 78 -6.89 -9.85 -6.07
C LEU A 78 -6.14 -8.98 -7.09
N ALA A 79 -4.87 -9.30 -7.36
CA ALA A 79 -4.07 -8.57 -8.33
C ALA A 79 -4.65 -8.62 -9.74
N THR A 80 -5.33 -9.71 -10.14
CA THR A 80 -5.92 -9.91 -11.48
C THR A 80 -7.15 -9.04 -11.76
N ARG A 81 -7.71 -8.43 -10.71
CA ARG A 81 -8.85 -7.52 -10.80
C ARG A 81 -8.46 -6.04 -10.67
N ILE A 82 -7.18 -5.73 -10.53
CA ILE A 82 -6.65 -4.37 -10.42
C ILE A 82 -6.16 -3.89 -11.79
N HIS A 83 -6.44 -2.64 -12.14
CA HIS A 83 -5.96 -2.08 -13.41
C HIS A 83 -4.42 -1.97 -13.44
N PRO A 84 -3.73 -2.31 -14.55
CA PRO A 84 -2.26 -2.25 -14.65
C PRO A 84 -1.65 -0.91 -14.23
N ASN A 85 -2.24 0.23 -14.61
CA ASN A 85 -1.79 1.55 -14.16
C ASN A 85 -1.79 1.75 -12.63
N VAL A 86 -2.66 1.07 -11.88
CA VAL A 86 -2.65 1.10 -10.42
C VAL A 86 -1.55 0.19 -9.89
N LEU A 87 -1.35 -0.98 -10.50
CA LEU A 87 -0.24 -1.87 -10.18
C LEU A 87 1.12 -1.18 -10.40
N LYS A 88 1.31 -0.45 -11.51
CA LYS A 88 2.53 0.34 -11.76
C LYS A 88 2.80 1.34 -10.62
N GLN A 89 1.78 2.07 -10.17
CA GLN A 89 1.92 3.00 -9.04
C GLN A 89 2.28 2.30 -7.72
N ILE A 90 1.78 1.08 -7.49
CA ILE A 90 2.16 0.26 -6.34
C ILE A 90 3.63 -0.12 -6.46
N VAL A 91 4.06 -0.63 -7.62
CA VAL A 91 5.46 -0.99 -7.90
C VAL A 91 6.37 0.20 -7.63
N ASP A 92 6.12 1.36 -8.25
CA ASP A 92 6.96 2.56 -8.13
C ASP A 92 7.16 2.97 -6.66
N LEU A 93 6.08 3.05 -5.89
CA LEU A 93 6.17 3.47 -4.48
C LEU A 93 6.78 2.42 -3.57
N THR A 94 6.54 1.15 -3.83
CA THR A 94 7.13 0.08 -3.03
C THR A 94 8.62 -0.07 -3.31
N LEU A 95 9.08 0.16 -4.55
CA LEU A 95 10.52 0.25 -4.87
C LEU A 95 11.19 1.43 -4.18
N ILE A 96 10.56 2.61 -4.19
CA ILE A 96 11.06 3.78 -3.43
C ILE A 96 11.17 3.45 -1.93
N ALA A 97 10.18 2.74 -1.37
CA ALA A 97 10.23 2.31 0.03
C ALA A 97 11.38 1.32 0.28
N MET A 98 11.63 0.38 -0.64
CA MET A 98 12.77 -0.55 -0.54
C MET A 98 14.11 0.19 -0.57
N GLU A 99 14.27 1.14 -1.49
CA GLU A 99 15.49 1.94 -1.63
C GLU A 99 15.72 2.83 -0.40
N SER A 100 14.66 3.39 0.17
CA SER A 100 14.73 4.23 1.37
C SER A 100 15.05 3.42 2.64
N TYR A 101 14.72 2.13 2.67
CA TYR A 101 14.83 1.26 3.85
C TYR A 101 15.48 -0.11 3.53
N PRO A 102 16.72 -0.14 3.01
CA PRO A 102 17.35 -1.36 2.51
C PRO A 102 17.59 -2.42 3.59
N ASN A 103 17.88 -1.98 4.82
CA ASN A 103 18.22 -2.87 5.93
C ASN A 103 16.99 -3.41 6.69
N HIS A 104 15.77 -3.06 6.26
CA HIS A 104 14.55 -3.45 6.95
C HIS A 104 13.89 -4.68 6.32
N TYR A 105 14.31 -5.87 6.79
CA TYR A 105 13.88 -7.17 6.26
C TYR A 105 12.37 -7.33 6.01
N GLN A 106 11.52 -6.91 6.95
CA GLN A 106 10.07 -7.07 6.80
C GLN A 106 9.47 -6.18 5.71
N LEU A 107 9.99 -4.96 5.54
CA LEU A 107 9.58 -4.06 4.46
C LEU A 107 10.01 -4.62 3.10
N GLN A 108 11.25 -5.12 3.03
CA GLN A 108 11.77 -5.79 1.84
C GLN A 108 10.91 -7.01 1.47
N LYS A 109 10.58 -7.86 2.45
CA LYS A 109 9.72 -9.03 2.27
C LYS A 109 8.33 -8.65 1.73
N ASN A 110 7.66 -7.67 2.35
CA ASN A 110 6.33 -7.23 1.90
C ASN A 110 6.37 -6.73 0.45
N THR A 111 7.39 -5.95 0.12
CA THR A 111 7.53 -5.41 -1.23
C THR A 111 7.83 -6.50 -2.24
N LEU A 112 8.81 -7.37 -1.98
CA LEU A 112 9.14 -8.48 -2.89
C LEU A 112 7.94 -9.40 -3.12
N LEU A 113 7.17 -9.73 -2.07
CA LEU A 113 5.94 -10.51 -2.23
C LEU A 113 4.85 -9.79 -3.02
N THR A 114 4.81 -8.45 -2.93
CA THR A 114 3.92 -7.63 -3.76
C THR A 114 4.35 -7.73 -5.23
N LEU A 115 5.64 -7.53 -5.51
CA LEU A 115 6.23 -7.55 -6.85
C LEU A 115 6.19 -8.93 -7.53
N CYS A 116 6.37 -10.00 -6.76
CA CYS A 116 6.38 -11.39 -7.24
C CYS A 116 4.97 -11.95 -7.51
N SER A 117 3.90 -11.16 -7.38
CA SER A 117 2.60 -11.57 -7.91
C SER A 117 2.75 -11.71 -9.42
N ASP A 118 2.51 -12.92 -9.97
CA ASP A 118 2.76 -13.30 -11.38
C ASP A 118 2.31 -12.25 -12.40
N ARG A 119 1.25 -11.50 -12.06
CA ARG A 119 0.71 -10.42 -12.88
C ARG A 119 1.57 -9.15 -12.92
N ILE A 120 2.19 -8.73 -11.82
CA ILE A 120 3.03 -7.52 -11.83
C ILE A 120 4.23 -7.71 -12.76
N LEU A 121 4.83 -8.90 -12.73
CA LEU A 121 5.97 -9.22 -13.59
C LEU A 121 5.61 -9.35 -15.08
N GLN A 122 4.35 -9.68 -15.40
CA GLN A 122 3.89 -9.85 -16.79
C GLN A 122 3.22 -8.60 -17.37
N ASP A 123 2.42 -7.87 -16.59
CA ASP A 123 1.57 -6.77 -17.07
C ASP A 123 2.16 -5.37 -16.84
N VAL A 124 3.12 -5.22 -15.92
CA VAL A 124 3.81 -3.93 -15.77
C VAL A 124 4.94 -3.90 -16.77
N ALA A 125 4.75 -3.15 -17.86
CA ALA A 125 5.85 -2.78 -18.74
C ALA A 125 6.85 -1.96 -17.93
N PHE A 126 7.89 -2.62 -17.42
CA PHE A 126 9.09 -1.95 -16.95
C PHE A 126 9.68 -1.25 -18.18
N ASP A 127 9.68 0.09 -18.16
CA ASP A 127 10.23 0.87 -19.27
C ASP A 127 11.66 0.39 -19.54
N LYS A 128 11.85 -0.23 -20.70
CA LYS A 128 13.13 -0.73 -21.23
C LYS A 128 13.76 0.31 -22.13
N TYR A 129 13.85 1.57 -21.70
CA TYR A 129 14.51 2.63 -22.47
C TYR A 129 15.21 3.64 -21.55
#